data_AF-A0A538MR97-F1
#
_entry.id   AF-A0A538MR97-F1
#
_cell.length_a   1.000
_cell.length_b   1.000
_cell.length_c   1.000
_cell.angle_alpha   90.00
_cell.angle_beta   90.00
_cell.angle_gamma   90.00
#
_symmetry.space_group_name_H-M   'P 1'
#
loop_
_entity.id
_entity.type
_entity.pdbx_description
1 polymer ?
#
loop_
_entity_poly.entity_id
_entity_poly.type
_entity_poly.pdbx_seq_one_letter_code
_entity_poly.pdbx_strand_id
1 'polypeptide(L)' 'MPCSECGAAVERASTEQHVCERGPLLDYQMFQLRDDVAAVESELSAYLDSPSGRFELWWAERERRRRGDE' A
#
# COMPACT_ATOMS: atom_id res chain seq x y z
N MET A 1 0.45 -20.84 -9.90
CA MET A 1 -0.20 -19.56 -10.19
C MET A 1 -0.97 -19.15 -8.95
N PRO A 2 -0.90 -17.88 -8.50
CA PRO A 2 -1.67 -17.47 -7.34
C PRO A 2 -3.17 -17.41 -7.69
N CYS A 3 -4.02 -17.94 -6.82
CA CYS A 3 -5.47 -17.84 -6.94
C CYS A 3 -5.91 -16.38 -6.72
N SER A 4 -6.74 -15.83 -7.61
CA SER A 4 -7.23 -14.45 -7.49
C SER A 4 -8.16 -14.22 -6.30
N GLU A 5 -8.82 -15.28 -5.81
CA GLU A 5 -9.85 -15.22 -4.77
C GLU A 5 -9.27 -15.37 -3.35
N CYS A 6 -8.21 -16.16 -3.17
CA CYS A 6 -7.64 -16.45 -1.84
C CYS A 6 -6.12 -16.24 -1.73
N GLY A 7 -5.43 -16.02 -2.85
CA GLY A 7 -3.99 -15.78 -2.87
C GLY A 7 -3.10 -17.02 -2.76
N ALA A 8 -3.67 -18.22 -2.58
CA ALA A 8 -2.89 -19.45 -2.48
C ALA A 8 -2.08 -19.72 -3.76
N ALA A 9 -0.84 -20.19 -3.59
CA ALA A 9 -0.03 -20.69 -4.70
C ALA A 9 -0.56 -22.06 -5.14
N VAL A 10 -1.33 -22.09 -6.22
CA VAL A 10 -1.95 -23.32 -6.75
C VAL A 10 -1.13 -23.86 -7.92
N GLU A 11 -0.91 -25.17 -7.94
CA GLU A 11 -0.32 -25.85 -9.10
C GLU A 11 -1.26 -25.79 -10.30
N ARG A 12 -0.70 -25.68 -11.50
CA ARG A 12 -1.48 -25.46 -12.72
C ARG A 12 -2.44 -26.63 -13.01
N ALA A 13 -2.07 -27.85 -12.64
CA ALA A 13 -2.86 -29.05 -12.85
C ALA A 13 -3.99 -29.23 -11.81
N SER A 14 -3.95 -28.53 -10.68
CA SER A 14 -4.92 -28.66 -9.58
C SER A 14 -5.83 -27.44 -9.44
N THR A 15 -5.77 -26.50 -10.38
CA THR A 15 -6.55 -25.24 -10.34
C THR A 15 -8.06 -25.49 -10.28
N GLU A 16 -8.58 -26.51 -10.96
CA GLU A 16 -10.01 -26.86 -10.94
C GLU A 16 -10.47 -27.51 -9.62
N GLN A 17 -9.55 -28.08 -8.83
CA GLN A 17 -9.85 -28.76 -7.57
C GLN A 17 -9.56 -27.88 -6.35
N HIS A 18 -9.03 -26.68 -6.57
CA HIS A 18 -8.66 -25.77 -5.50
C HIS A 18 -9.90 -25.21 -4.79
N VAL A 19 -9.99 -25.46 -3.49
CA VAL A 19 -10.98 -24.84 -2.59
C VAL A 19 -10.28 -23.69 -1.86
N CYS A 20 -10.86 -22.50 -1.94
CA CYS A 20 -10.31 -21.30 -1.33
C CYS A 20 -10.41 -21.37 0.21
N GLU A 21 -9.28 -21.32 0.89
CA GLU A 21 -9.21 -21.04 2.33
C GLU A 21 -8.85 -19.57 2.53
N ARG A 22 -9.63 -18.84 3.34
CA ARG A 22 -9.59 -17.36 3.48
C ARG A 22 -8.33 -16.79 4.16
N GLY A 23 -7.30 -17.60 4.40
CA GLY A 23 -6.16 -17.24 5.25
C GLY A 23 -5.25 -16.13 4.68
N PRO A 24 -4.71 -16.23 3.45
CA PRO A 24 -3.64 -15.34 3.01
C PRO A 24 -4.04 -14.35 1.91
N LEU A 25 -5.29 -13.89 1.88
CA LEU A 25 -5.73 -12.91 0.87
C LEU A 25 -4.99 -11.58 0.98
N LEU A 26 -4.69 -11.12 2.20
CA LEU A 26 -3.95 -9.88 2.44
C LEU A 26 -2.52 -9.95 1.89
N ASP A 27 -1.82 -11.06 2.14
CA ASP A 27 -0.44 -11.24 1.64
C ASP A 27 -0.39 -11.24 0.12
N TYR A 28 -1.38 -11.86 -0.52
CA TYR A 28 -1.51 -11.84 -1.98
C TYR A 28 -1.85 -10.45 -2.52
N GLN A 29 -2.79 -9.74 -1.90
CA GLN A 29 -3.12 -8.37 -2.29
C GLN A 29 -1.91 -7.43 -2.13
N MET A 30 -1.17 -7.55 -1.02
CA MET A 30 0.07 -6.80 -0.80
C MET A 30 1.15 -7.15 -1.82
N PHE A 31 1.28 -8.41 -2.21
CA PHE A 31 2.18 -8.81 -3.29
C PHE A 31 1.80 -8.16 -4.62
N GLN A 32 0.52 -8.19 -4.98
CA GLN A 32 0.04 -7.61 -6.25
C GLN A 32 0.15 -6.08 -6.29
N LEU A 33 -0.02 -5.41 -5.15
CA LEU A 33 0.05 -3.94 -5.04
C LEU A 33 1.45 -3.40 -4.76
N ARG A 34 2.46 -4.26 -4.59
CA ARG A 34 3.78 -3.84 -4.10
C ARG A 34 4.41 -2.74 -4.95
N ASP A 35 4.34 -2.88 -6.27
CA ASP A 35 4.97 -1.93 -7.18
C ASP A 35 4.18 -0.61 -7.25
N ASP A 36 2.85 -0.66 -7.13
CA ASP A 36 2.00 0.53 -7.03
C ASP A 36 2.25 1.30 -5.72
N VAL A 37 2.40 0.58 -4.60
CA VAL A 37 2.76 1.16 -3.31
C VAL A 37 4.13 1.84 -3.41
N ALA A 38 5.12 1.17 -3.99
CA ALA A 38 6.46 1.73 -4.17
C ALA A 38 6.45 2.99 -5.07
N ALA A 39 5.61 3.01 -6.11
CA ALA A 39 5.43 4.19 -6.96
C ALA A 39 4.86 5.37 -6.16
N VAL A 40 3.80 5.15 -5.39
CA VAL A 40 3.20 6.17 -4.52
C VAL A 40 4.19 6.68 -3.49
N GLU A 41 4.95 5.79 -2.85
CA GLU A 41 6.00 6.17 -1.88
C GLU A 41 7.07 7.05 -2.53
N SER A 42 7.51 6.70 -3.73
CA SER A 42 8.49 7.49 -4.50
C SER A 42 7.93 8.85 -4.89
N GLU A 43 6.70 8.92 -5.39
CA GLU A 43 6.04 10.17 -5.78
C GLU A 43 5.82 11.08 -4.57
N LEU A 44 5.37 10.52 -3.45
CA LEU A 44 5.20 11.25 -2.20
C LEU A 44 6.54 11.79 -1.70
N SER A 45 7.60 10.96 -1.69
CA SER A 45 8.92 11.40 -1.27
C SER A 45 9.42 12.56 -2.13
N ALA A 46 9.31 12.44 -3.46
CA ALA A 46 9.69 13.50 -4.39
C ALA A 46 8.89 14.78 -4.18
N TYR A 47 7.58 14.66 -3.91
CA TYR A 47 6.73 15.79 -3.58
C TYR A 47 7.15 16.48 -2.28
N LEU A 48 7.36 15.72 -1.20
CA LEU A 48 7.78 16.25 0.09
C LEU A 48 9.18 16.89 0.04
N ASP A 49 10.04 16.47 -0.89
CA ASP A 49 11.33 17.11 -1.15
C ASP A 49 11.24 18.39 -1.98
N SER A 50 10.14 18.62 -2.69
CA SER A 50 9.91 19.85 -3.44
C SER A 50 9.73 21.07 -2.52
N PRO A 51 9.98 22.30 -3.01
CA PRO A 51 9.71 23.51 -2.23
C PRO A 51 8.27 23.62 -1.71
N SER A 52 7.29 23.20 -2.53
CA SER A 52 5.87 23.22 -2.14
C SER A 52 5.57 22.21 -1.03
N GLY A 53 6.04 20.97 -1.17
CA GLY A 53 5.84 19.93 -0.15
C GLY A 53 6.48 20.29 1.18
N ARG A 54 7.70 20.87 1.18
CA ARG A 54 8.35 21.37 2.39
C ARG A 54 7.58 22.48 3.07
N PHE A 55 7.02 23.41 2.28
CA PHE A 55 6.17 24.47 2.82
C PHE A 55 4.90 23.90 3.47
N GLU A 56 4.22 22.98 2.79
CA GLU A 56 3.01 22.35 3.32
C GLU A 56 3.26 21.53 4.59
N LEU A 57 4.38 20.79 4.66
CA LEU A 57 4.81 20.10 5.88
C LEU A 57 5.02 21.06 7.05
N TRP A 58 5.73 22.17 6.80
CA TRP A 58 5.95 23.21 7.80
C TRP A 58 4.63 23.82 8.28
N TRP A 59 3.73 24.12 7.33
CA TRP A 59 2.42 24.69 7.64
C TRP A 59 1.56 23.73 8.46
N ALA A 60 1.51 22.46 8.08
CA ALA A 60 0.76 21.43 8.78
C ALA A 60 1.26 21.23 10.21
N GLU A 61 2.58 21.21 10.43
CA GLU A 61 3.16 21.14 11.78
C GLU A 61 2.80 22.36 12.62
N ARG A 62 2.85 23.56 12.04
CA ARG A 62 2.45 24.79 12.71
C ARG A 62 0.97 24.76 13.11
N GLU A 63 0.09 24.27 12.24
CA GLU A 63 -1.35 24.15 12.52
C GLU A 63 -1.64 23.09 13.60
N ARG A 64 -0.92 21.96 13.60
CA ARG A 64 -1.03 20.96 14.68
C ARG A 64 -0.68 21.55 16.04
N ARG A 65 0.40 22.31 16.14
CA ARG A 65 0.77 22.99 17.40
C ARG A 65 -0.29 23.98 17.85
N ARG A 66 -0.78 24.81 16.92
CA ARG A 66 -1.86 25.77 17.20
C ARG A 66 -3.12 25.09 17.76
N ARG A 67 -3.49 23.92 17.24
CA ARG A 67 -4.66 23.15 17.69
C ARG A 67 -4.42 22.31 18.94
N GLY A 68 -3.16 21.96 19.24
CA GLY A 68 -2.79 21.18 20.42
C GLY A 68 -2.54 22.04 21.66
N ASP A 69 -2.35 23.35 21.48
CA ASP A 69 -2.25 24.36 22.54
C ASP A 69 -3.64 24.95 22.93
N GLU A 70 -4.74 24.40 22.40
CA GLU A 70 -6.15 24.63 22.81
C GLU A 70 -6.67 23.47 23.66
#